data_AF-A0A9D7EVX8-F1
#
_entry.id   AF-A0A9D7EVX8-F1
#
_cell.length_a   1.000
_cell.length_b   1.000
_cell.length_c   1.000
_cell.angle_alpha   90.00
_cell.angle_beta   90.00
_cell.angle_gamma   90.00
#
_symmetry.space_group_name_H-M   'P 1'
#
loop_
_entity.id
_entity.type
_entity.pdbx_description
1 polymer ?
#
loop_
_entity_poly.entity_id
_entity_poly.type
_entity_poly.pdbx_seq_one_letter_code
_entity_poly.pdbx_strand_id
1 'polypeptide(L)'
;MKKGIIKIIVVIVLLFVSQFSFAQQNSFTVSGKIKGLDSKYMHIVFKDETGTRRDSIAVINESFSYTTSIKEMTMISISPVLV
;
A
#
# COMPACT_ATOMS: atom_id res chain seq x y z
N MET A 1 -7.59 -45.96 7.77
CA MET A 1 -8.19 -44.62 7.94
C MET A 1 -8.96 -44.28 6.66
N LYS A 2 -10.29 -44.15 6.71
CA LYS A 2 -11.15 -44.09 5.51
C LYS A 2 -10.80 -42.85 4.67
N LYS A 3 -10.54 -43.01 3.36
CA LYS A 3 -10.14 -41.93 2.42
C LYS A 3 -11.04 -40.67 2.50
N GLY A 4 -12.30 -40.82 2.93
CA GLY A 4 -13.21 -39.70 3.17
C GLY A 4 -12.80 -38.77 4.32
N ILE A 5 -12.17 -39.29 5.39
CA ILE A 5 -11.72 -38.48 6.53
C ILE A 5 -10.58 -37.55 6.12
N ILE A 6 -9.66 -38.03 5.27
CA ILE A 6 -8.54 -37.24 4.76
C ILE A 6 -9.06 -36.05 3.92
N LYS A 7 -10.08 -36.27 3.08
CA LYS A 7 -10.68 -35.19 2.28
C LYS A 7 -11.31 -34.11 3.16
N ILE A 8 -12.01 -34.50 4.23
CA ILE A 8 -12.63 -33.57 5.18
C ILE A 8 -11.57 -32.73 5.89
N ILE A 9 -10.48 -33.36 6.34
CA ILE A 9 -9.36 -32.64 6.99
C ILE A 9 -8.76 -31.62 6.01
N VAL A 10 -8.53 -31.99 4.75
CA VAL A 10 -8.00 -31.07 3.73
C VAL A 10 -8.95 -29.89 3.49
N VAL A 11 -10.26 -30.11 3.42
CA VAL A 11 -11.25 -29.03 3.27
C VAL A 11 -11.24 -28.08 4.47
N ILE A 12 -11.18 -28.61 5.70
CA ILE A 12 -11.13 -27.78 6.92
C ILE A 12 -9.85 -26.93 6.94
N VAL A 13 -8.70 -27.53 6.59
CA VAL A 13 -7.42 -26.80 6.50
C VAL A 13 -7.49 -25.69 5.45
N LEU A 14 -8.06 -25.97 4.27
CA LEU A 14 -8.24 -24.97 3.22
C LEU A 14 -9.15 -23.81 3.64
N LEU A 15 -10.26 -24.11 4.32
CA LEU A 15 -11.17 -23.09 4.88
C LEU A 15 -10.46 -22.24 5.93
N PHE A 16 -9.64 -22.84 6.79
CA PHE A 16 -8.88 -22.11 7.81
C PHE A 16 -7.81 -21.19 7.19
N VAL A 17 -7.07 -21.67 6.19
CA VAL A 17 -6.06 -20.89 5.47
C VAL A 17 -6.70 -19.73 4.69
N SER A 18 -7.91 -19.92 4.16
CA SER A 18 -8.64 -18.86 3.45
C SER A 18 -8.96 -17.64 4.32
N GLN A 19 -9.11 -17.82 5.65
CA GLN A 19 -9.31 -16.70 6.57
C GLN A 19 -8.07 -15.82 6.74
N PHE A 20 -6.88 -16.38 6.52
CA PHE A 20 -5.62 -15.63 6.52
C PHE A 20 -5.30 -15.00 5.16
N SER A 21 -6.03 -15.38 4.10
CA SER A 21 -5.65 -15.07 2.72
C SER A 21 -6.09 -13.69 2.23
N PHE A 22 -6.96 -12.97 2.94
CA PHE A 22 -7.42 -11.64 2.51
C PHE A 22 -7.71 -10.72 3.71
N ALA A 23 -6.66 -10.36 4.46
CA ALA A 23 -6.66 -9.02 5.04
C ALA A 23 -6.28 -8.07 3.89
N GLN A 24 -7.26 -7.43 3.27
CA GLN A 24 -7.02 -6.24 2.47
C GLN A 24 -6.18 -5.31 3.35
N GLN A 25 -4.89 -5.19 3.06
CA GLN A 25 -4.04 -4.27 3.81
C GLN A 25 -4.59 -2.88 3.54
N ASN A 26 -5.03 -2.21 4.60
CA ASN A 26 -5.43 -0.80 4.61
C ASN A 26 -4.16 0.04 4.45
N SER A 27 -3.47 -0.14 3.34
CA SER A 27 -2.26 0.58 2.98
C SER A 27 -2.24 0.81 1.49
N PHE A 28 -1.73 1.97 1.11
CA PHE A 28 -1.44 2.26 -0.28
C PHE A 28 0.04 2.53 -0.44
N THR A 29 0.52 2.27 -1.64
CA THR A 29 1.84 2.69 -2.09
C THR A 29 1.67 3.55 -3.33
N VAL A 30 2.25 4.74 -3.33
CA VAL A 30 2.47 5.51 -4.57
C VAL A 30 3.95 5.61 -4.82
N SER A 31 4.35 5.12 -5.98
CA SER A 31 5.73 5.14 -6.44
C SER A 31 5.79 5.57 -7.89
N GLY A 32 6.88 6.23 -8.26
CA GLY A 32 7.07 6.67 -9.62
C GLY A 32 8.52 7.04 -9.89
N LYS A 33 8.82 7.21 -11.17
CA LYS A 33 10.10 7.73 -11.67
C LYS A 33 9.82 8.85 -12.64
N ILE A 34 10.40 10.02 -12.41
CA ILE A 34 10.25 11.19 -13.27
C ILE A 34 11.63 11.51 -13.84
N LYS A 35 11.85 11.25 -15.12
CA LYS A 35 13.13 11.54 -15.77
C LYS A 35 13.42 13.05 -15.72
N GLY A 36 14.63 13.42 -15.34
CA GLY A 36 15.02 14.82 -15.16
C GLY A 36 14.43 15.47 -13.91
N LEU A 37 13.98 14.68 -12.93
CA LEU A 37 13.53 15.20 -11.65
C LEU A 37 14.73 15.71 -10.84
N ASP A 38 14.91 17.02 -10.83
CA ASP A 38 16.00 17.72 -10.13
C ASP A 38 15.68 18.04 -8.65
N SER A 39 14.55 17.56 -8.15
CA SER A 39 14.19 17.74 -6.75
C SER A 39 14.72 16.61 -5.87
N LYS A 40 15.26 16.96 -4.71
CA LYS A 40 15.63 16.01 -3.65
C LYS A 40 14.41 15.40 -2.95
N TYR A 41 13.26 16.07 -3.02
CA TYR A 41 12.04 15.66 -2.34
C TYR A 41 10.78 15.85 -3.19
N MET A 42 9.75 15.06 -2.92
CA MET A 42 8.38 15.32 -3.39
C MET A 42 7.52 15.71 -2.19
N HIS A 43 6.59 16.64 -2.38
CA HIS A 43 5.46 16.81 -1.47
C HIS A 43 4.37 15.82 -1.84
N ILE A 44 3.77 15.21 -0.82
CA ILE A 44 2.53 14.46 -0.95
C ILE A 44 1.48 15.06 -0.02
N VAL A 45 0.28 15.29 -0.56
CA VAL A 45 -0.90 15.69 0.21
C VAL A 45 -1.98 14.66 -0.03
N PHE A 46 -2.54 14.11 1.05
CA PHE A 46 -3.64 13.17 0.96
C PHE A 46 -4.66 13.41 2.05
N LYS A 47 -5.88 12.88 1.86
CA LYS A 47 -6.96 12.98 2.83
C LYS A 47 -7.43 11.59 3.24
N ASP A 48 -7.41 11.34 4.55
CA ASP A 48 -7.85 10.13 5.22
C ASP A 48 -8.97 10.42 6.25
N GLU A 49 -9.37 9.42 7.03
CA GLU A 49 -10.37 9.54 8.08
C GLU A 49 -10.01 10.53 9.20
N THR A 50 -8.73 10.86 9.37
CA THR A 50 -8.22 11.80 10.37
C THR A 50 -8.12 13.24 9.86
N GLY A 51 -8.22 13.43 8.54
CA GLY A 51 -8.18 14.74 7.89
C GLY A 51 -7.16 14.81 6.76
N THR A 52 -6.68 16.03 6.48
CA THR A 52 -5.65 16.25 5.46
C THR A 52 -4.26 16.09 6.07
N ARG A 53 -3.44 15.25 5.44
CA ARG A 53 -2.03 15.04 5.79
C ARG A 53 -1.13 15.54 4.68
N ARG A 54 0.06 16.02 5.06
CA ARG A 54 1.10 16.47 4.15
C ARG A 54 2.43 15.91 4.61
N ASP A 55 3.08 15.15 3.74
CA ASP A 55 4.39 14.57 3.99
C ASP A 55 5.40 14.96 2.90
N SER A 56 6.67 14.69 3.17
CA SER A 56 7.78 14.82 2.21
C SER A 56 8.36 13.44 1.92
N ILE A 57 8.57 13.14 0.63
CA ILE A 57 9.10 11.87 0.13
C ILE A 57 10.49 12.13 -0.42
N ALA A 58 11.49 11.34 -0.03
CA ALA A 58 12.83 11.43 -0.61
C ALA A 58 12.83 10.93 -2.07
N VAL A 59 13.58 11.63 -2.92
CA VAL A 59 13.85 11.22 -4.30
C VAL A 59 15.23 10.59 -4.36
N ILE A 60 15.31 9.37 -4.87
CA ILE A 60 16.56 8.62 -5.04
C ILE A 60 16.61 8.15 -6.49
N ASN A 61 17.66 8.53 -7.23
CA ASN A 61 17.83 8.18 -8.65
C ASN A 61 16.56 8.48 -9.46
N GLU A 62 16.06 9.72 -9.36
CA GLU A 62 14.85 10.21 -10.04
C GLU A 62 13.55 9.47 -9.65
N SER A 63 13.60 8.62 -8.63
CA SER A 63 12.51 7.74 -8.22
C SER A 63 12.03 8.08 -6.82
N PHE A 64 10.73 7.93 -6.59
CA PHE A 64 10.11 8.13 -5.29
C PHE A 64 9.19 6.95 -4.98
N SER A 65 9.04 6.64 -3.70
CA SER A 65 8.09 5.64 -3.21
C SER A 65 7.60 6.06 -1.83
N TYR A 66 6.29 6.01 -1.64
CA TYR A 66 5.63 6.34 -0.40
C TYR A 66 4.59 5.28 -0.10
N THR A 67 4.71 4.68 1.08
CA THR A 67 3.78 3.68 1.59
C THR A 67 3.23 4.17 2.91
N THR A 68 1.92 4.14 3.06
CA THR A 68 1.27 4.46 4.35
C THR A 68 0.00 3.65 4.52
N SER A 69 -0.40 3.49 5.78
CA SER A 69 -1.64 2.82 6.15
C SER A 69 -2.78 3.82 6.24
N ILE A 70 -3.78 3.67 5.37
CA ILE A 70 -5.05 4.41 5.43
C ILE A 70 -6.20 3.44 5.22
N LYS A 71 -7.31 3.71 5.90
CA LYS A 71 -8.53 2.92 5.72
C LYS A 71 -9.17 3.17 4.35
N GLU A 72 -9.18 4.42 3.90
CA GLU A 72 -9.77 4.83 2.63
C GLU A 72 -9.06 6.08 2.08
N MET A 73 -8.70 6.07 0.78
CA MET A 73 -8.13 7.25 0.11
C MET A 73 -9.21 8.03 -0.61
N THR A 74 -9.37 9.30 -0.25
CA THR A 74 -10.34 10.18 -0.94
C THR A 74 -9.68 11.14 -1.93
N MET A 75 -8.43 11.53 -1.68
CA MET A 75 -7.65 12.42 -2.54
C MET A 75 -6.16 12.18 -2.31
N ILE A 76 -5.38 12.29 -3.39
CA ILE A 76 -3.92 12.34 -3.35
C ILE A 76 -3.41 13.36 -4.36
N SER A 77 -2.39 14.12 -3.95
CA SER A 77 -1.64 15.04 -4.81
C SER A 77 -0.16 14.89 -4.52
N ILE A 78 0.65 14.83 -5.57
CA ILE A 78 2.10 14.69 -5.47
C ILE A 78 2.73 15.73 -6.39
N SER A 79 3.69 16.49 -5.86
CA SER A 79 4.41 17.51 -6.61
C SER A 79 5.88 17.57 -6.18
N PRO A 80 6.81 17.91 -7.08
CA PRO A 80 8.19 18.18 -6.70
C PRO A 80 8.26 19.41 -5.79
N VAL A 81 9.17 19.38 -4.82
CA VAL A 81 9.53 20.60 -4.09
C VAL A 81 10.33 21.48 -5.05
N LEU A 82 9.78 22.64 -5.41
CA LEU A 82 10.53 23.63 -6.17
C LEU A 82 11.56 24.26 -5.22
N VAL A 83 12.84 24.17 -5.60
CA VAL A 83 13.96 24.83 -4.93
C VAL A 83 14.12 26.23 -5.50
#